data_AF-A0A183GCM4-F1
#
_entry.id   AF-A0A183GCM4-F1
#
_cell.length_a   1.000
_cell.length_b   1.000
_cell.length_c   1.000
_cell.angle_alpha   90.00
_cell.angle_beta   90.00
_cell.angle_gamma   90.00
#
_symmetry.space_group_name_H-M   'P 1'
#
loop_
_entity.id
_entity.type
_entity.pdbx_description
1 polymer ?
#
loop_
_entity_poly.entity_id
_entity_poly.type
_entity_poly.pdbx_seq_one_letter_code
_entity_poly.pdbx_strand_id
1 'polypeptide(L)'
;MKQCPSKEAECSYETLAQLNVLKEHVDKKEALTTQLQERVNGLHSQLERLEKEKEAQVRQLQKKIKELENQVDCLGKQKEANEIRETPTDDQAYGERIAKEGNVHRHDVVNSEKNSQEGVKLIKECHLEHEEQQRRQQIGAFLRQRLKQLKERARAIRKGLRSIPERKCEWQSPRICSTMECVFCRKAGCHYSDSCPMITDGDERHRIVRKRGRCPRCMEHCERRGYCAYVNRECFYCAKAKNTVFADCKSTEGRHHSALCSIPKRMQEAKRELNRLENDIQHCQLELAHL
;
A
#
# COMPACT_ATOMS: atom_id res chain seq x y z
N MET A 1 -43.32 56.61 63.04
CA MET A 1 -42.13 55.80 62.72
C MET A 1 -42.59 54.59 61.92
N LYS A 2 -42.31 54.53 60.61
CA LYS A 2 -42.67 53.39 59.74
C LYS A 2 -41.41 52.55 59.53
N GLN A 3 -41.43 51.31 60.01
CA GLN A 3 -40.36 50.33 59.79
C GLN A 3 -40.42 49.83 58.34
N CYS A 4 -39.31 49.95 57.62
CA CYS A 4 -39.15 49.37 56.29
C CYS A 4 -38.92 47.85 56.40
N PRO A 5 -39.65 47.02 55.63
CA PRO A 5 -39.45 45.57 55.62
C PRO A 5 -38.14 45.18 54.91
N SER A 6 -37.57 44.10 55.44
CA SER A 6 -36.20 43.61 55.30
C SER A 6 -35.83 43.14 53.89
N LYS A 7 -34.65 43.54 53.40
CA LYS A 7 -34.03 43.15 52.11
C LYS A 7 -33.40 41.74 52.10
N GLU A 8 -33.70 40.89 53.08
CA GLU A 8 -33.00 39.62 53.25
C GLU A 8 -33.59 38.45 52.44
N ALA A 9 -34.77 38.63 51.82
CA ALA A 9 -35.43 37.56 51.06
C ALA A 9 -34.98 37.43 49.58
N GLU A 10 -34.38 38.47 48.98
CA GLU A 10 -33.98 38.45 47.55
C GLU A 10 -32.66 37.70 47.29
N CYS A 11 -31.82 37.49 48.32
CA CYS A 11 -30.54 36.77 48.18
C CYS A 11 -30.71 35.23 48.06
N SER A 12 -31.89 34.70 48.40
CA SER A 12 -32.13 33.25 48.42
C SER A 12 -32.45 32.63 47.06
N TYR A 13 -32.85 33.42 46.05
CA TYR A 13 -33.32 32.87 44.77
C TYR A 13 -32.20 32.70 43.74
N GLU A 14 -31.21 33.60 43.73
CA GLU A 14 -30.07 33.54 42.81
C GLU A 14 -29.15 32.34 43.10
N THR A 15 -28.96 32.00 44.38
CA THR A 15 -28.17 30.84 44.79
C THR A 15 -28.81 29.50 44.37
N LEU A 16 -30.14 29.41 44.41
CA LEU A 16 -30.87 28.22 43.92
C LEU A 16 -30.78 28.06 42.40
N ALA A 17 -30.83 29.17 41.64
CA ALA A 17 -30.66 29.13 40.19
C ALA A 17 -29.26 28.64 39.77
N GLN A 18 -28.21 29.08 40.47
CA GLN A 18 -26.83 28.63 40.20
C GLN A 18 -26.62 27.13 40.51
N LEU A 19 -27.24 26.61 41.58
CA LEU A 19 -27.18 25.19 41.94
C LEU A 19 -27.86 24.30 40.88
N ASN A 20 -28.97 24.74 40.29
CA ASN A 20 -29.66 23.99 39.23
C ASN A 20 -28.83 23.90 37.95
N VAL A 21 -28.17 24.99 37.54
CA VAL A 21 -27.26 25.00 36.38
C VAL A 21 -26.06 24.07 36.61
N LEU A 22 -25.50 24.06 37.82
CA LEU A 22 -24.40 23.17 38.16
C LEU A 22 -24.84 21.70 38.11
N LYS A 23 -26.02 21.38 38.63
CA LYS A 23 -26.58 20.02 38.59
C LYS A 23 -26.79 19.52 37.16
N GLU A 24 -27.38 20.34 36.28
CA GLU A 24 -27.51 19.97 34.87
C GLU A 24 -26.16 19.72 34.19
N HIS A 25 -25.13 20.50 34.55
CA HIS A 25 -23.78 20.29 34.02
C HIS A 25 -23.14 19.00 34.51
N VAL A 26 -23.40 18.59 35.76
CA VAL A 26 -22.96 17.31 36.31
C VAL A 26 -23.65 16.16 35.58
N ASP A 27 -24.98 16.20 35.46
CA ASP A 27 -25.76 15.16 34.79
C ASP A 27 -25.34 14.99 33.31
N LYS A 28 -25.10 16.10 32.59
CA LYS A 28 -24.58 16.07 31.21
C LYS A 28 -23.17 15.46 31.12
N LYS A 29 -22.30 15.72 32.10
CA LYS A 29 -20.96 15.13 32.15
C LYS A 29 -21.03 13.63 32.44
N GLU A 30 -21.87 13.19 33.37
CA GLU A 30 -22.07 11.78 33.70
C GLU A 30 -22.67 10.98 32.52
N ALA A 31 -23.60 11.58 31.78
CA ALA A 31 -24.12 10.98 30.55
C ALA A 31 -23.03 10.83 29.47
N LEU A 32 -22.17 11.85 29.31
CA LEU A 32 -21.08 11.82 28.35
C LEU A 32 -20.00 10.79 28.74
N THR A 33 -19.62 10.70 30.01
CA THR A 33 -18.65 9.70 30.48
C THR A 33 -19.17 8.28 30.28
N THR A 34 -20.46 8.04 30.55
CA THR A 34 -21.11 6.74 30.29
C THR A 34 -21.07 6.39 28.80
N GLN A 35 -21.43 7.32 27.91
CA GLN A 35 -21.37 7.10 26.46
C GLN A 35 -19.94 6.82 25.96
N LEU A 36 -18.95 7.53 26.48
CA LEU A 36 -17.54 7.29 26.13
C LEU A 36 -17.09 5.92 26.61
N GLN A 37 -17.48 5.51 27.83
CA GLN A 37 -17.15 4.20 28.37
C GLN A 37 -17.74 3.06 27.52
N GLU A 38 -19.00 3.17 27.11
CA GLU A 38 -19.64 2.20 26.20
C GLU A 38 -18.92 2.10 24.86
N ARG A 39 -18.51 3.24 24.29
CA ARG A 39 -17.77 3.27 23.03
C ARG A 39 -16.38 2.64 23.17
N VAL A 40 -15.69 2.90 24.29
CA VAL A 40 -14.39 2.27 24.59
C VAL A 40 -14.56 0.77 24.72
N ASN A 41 -15.57 0.29 25.44
CA ASN A 41 -15.85 -1.14 25.58
C ASN A 41 -16.17 -1.78 24.20
N GLY A 42 -16.98 -1.12 23.37
CA GLY A 42 -17.30 -1.57 22.02
C GLY A 42 -16.08 -1.67 21.10
N LEU A 43 -15.15 -0.72 21.20
CA LEU A 43 -13.88 -0.76 20.46
C LEU A 43 -12.96 -1.89 20.95
N HIS A 44 -12.88 -2.14 22.26
CA HIS A 44 -12.12 -3.26 22.81
C HIS A 44 -12.64 -4.61 22.29
N SER A 45 -13.95 -4.83 22.28
CA SER A 45 -14.54 -6.05 21.71
C SER A 45 -14.30 -6.20 20.20
N GLN A 46 -14.22 -5.09 19.45
CA GLN A 46 -13.87 -5.14 18.03
C GLN A 46 -12.41 -5.53 17.82
N LEU A 47 -11.49 -4.99 18.62
CA LEU A 47 -10.07 -5.33 18.56
C LEU A 47 -9.85 -6.81 18.90
N GLU A 48 -10.48 -7.32 19.95
CA GLU A 48 -10.36 -8.74 20.33
C GLU A 48 -10.87 -9.69 19.22
N ARG A 49 -11.97 -9.34 18.53
CA ARG A 49 -12.45 -10.12 17.38
C ARG A 49 -11.45 -10.11 16.21
N LEU A 50 -10.89 -8.95 15.88
CA LEU A 50 -9.91 -8.83 14.81
C LEU A 50 -8.61 -9.58 15.12
N GLU A 51 -8.19 -9.58 16.38
CA GLU A 51 -7.02 -10.34 16.84
C GLU A 51 -7.25 -11.85 16.67
N LYS A 52 -8.40 -12.36 17.13
CA LYS A 52 -8.79 -13.77 16.92
C LYS A 52 -8.88 -14.16 15.44
N GLU A 53 -9.43 -13.28 14.59
CA GLU A 53 -9.50 -13.52 13.15
C GLU A 53 -8.10 -13.59 12.52
N LYS A 54 -7.21 -12.66 12.88
CA LYS A 54 -5.82 -12.65 12.43
C LYS A 54 -5.08 -13.91 12.87
N GLU A 55 -5.24 -14.34 14.13
CA GLU A 55 -4.66 -15.59 14.63
C GLU A 55 -5.16 -16.81 13.84
N ALA A 56 -6.46 -16.87 13.54
CA ALA A 56 -7.03 -17.94 12.73
C ALA A 56 -6.44 -17.97 11.31
N GLN A 57 -6.29 -16.80 10.69
CA GLN A 57 -5.65 -16.67 9.36
C GLN A 57 -4.19 -17.13 9.40
N VAL A 58 -3.43 -16.75 10.44
CA VAL A 58 -2.03 -17.20 10.62
C VAL A 58 -1.96 -18.72 10.75
N ARG A 59 -2.81 -19.34 11.57
CA ARG A 59 -2.87 -20.80 11.70
C ARG A 59 -3.22 -21.48 10.38
N GLN A 60 -4.11 -20.90 9.59
CA GLN A 60 -4.49 -21.43 8.27
C GLN A 60 -3.31 -21.35 7.28
N LEU A 61 -2.59 -20.23 7.24
CA LEU A 61 -1.41 -20.07 6.38
C LEU A 61 -0.28 -21.03 6.79
N GLN A 62 -0.05 -21.21 8.10
CA GLN A 62 0.94 -22.17 8.60
C GLN A 62 0.62 -23.62 8.18
N LYS A 63 -0.66 -24.02 8.15
CA LYS A 63 -1.08 -25.34 7.63
C LYS A 63 -0.77 -25.48 6.14
N LYS A 64 -1.07 -24.46 5.33
CA LYS A 64 -0.77 -24.45 3.88
C LYS A 64 0.73 -24.51 3.59
N ILE A 65 1.55 -23.81 4.38
CA ILE A 65 3.02 -23.87 4.25
C ILE A 65 3.50 -25.30 4.48
N LYS A 66 3.07 -25.96 5.57
CA LYS A 66 3.43 -27.36 5.84
C LYS A 66 2.97 -28.33 4.75
N GLU A 67 1.79 -28.10 4.18
CA GLU A 67 1.28 -28.90 3.08
C GLU A 67 2.16 -28.76 1.82
N LEU A 68 2.55 -27.53 1.48
CA LEU A 68 3.43 -27.26 0.35
C LEU A 68 4.85 -27.81 0.57
N GLU A 69 5.38 -27.71 1.79
CA GLU A 69 6.67 -28.31 2.18
C GLU A 69 6.66 -29.82 1.96
N ASN A 70 5.59 -30.50 2.39
CA ASN A 70 5.41 -31.95 2.17
C ASN A 70 5.32 -32.29 0.67
N GLN A 71 4.63 -31.47 -0.14
CA GLN A 71 4.55 -31.68 -1.59
C GLN A 71 5.92 -31.56 -2.27
N VAL A 72 6.74 -30.59 -1.84
CA VAL A 72 8.10 -30.40 -2.37
C VAL A 72 8.99 -31.59 -2.00
N ASP A 73 8.90 -32.11 -0.77
CA ASP A 73 9.64 -33.31 -0.33
C ASP A 73 9.27 -34.55 -1.18
N CYS A 74 7.98 -34.77 -1.44
CA CYS A 74 7.53 -35.86 -2.32
C CYS A 74 8.07 -35.73 -3.75
N LEU A 75 8.08 -34.52 -4.31
CA LEU A 75 8.60 -34.26 -5.65
C LEU A 75 10.13 -34.46 -5.73
N GLY A 76 10.87 -34.12 -4.67
CA GLY A 76 12.30 -34.39 -4.56
C GLY A 76 12.61 -35.88 -4.68
N LYS A 77 11.91 -36.71 -3.90
CA LYS A 77 12.07 -38.18 -3.92
C LYS A 77 11.70 -38.81 -5.26
N GLN A 78 10.69 -38.28 -5.96
CA GLN A 78 10.34 -38.75 -7.30
C GLN A 78 11.42 -38.43 -8.35
N LYS A 79 12.09 -37.28 -8.23
CA LYS A 79 13.22 -36.95 -9.12
C LYS A 79 14.40 -37.88 -8.91
N GLU A 80 14.79 -38.13 -7.65
CA GLU A 80 15.88 -39.06 -7.32
C GLU A 80 15.59 -40.48 -7.84
N ALA A 81 14.35 -40.97 -7.69
CA ALA A 81 13.96 -42.28 -8.19
C ALA A 81 13.97 -42.39 -9.74
N ASN A 82 13.70 -41.28 -10.44
CA ASN A 82 13.72 -41.24 -11.90
C ASN A 82 15.14 -41.11 -12.46
N GLU A 83 16.04 -40.40 -11.77
CA GLU A 83 17.44 -40.21 -12.17
C GLU A 83 18.25 -41.53 -12.11
N ILE A 84 17.88 -42.45 -11.22
CA ILE A 84 18.48 -43.80 -11.14
C ILE A 84 18.01 -44.73 -12.29
N ARG A 85 16.97 -44.34 -13.04
CA ARG A 85 16.39 -45.13 -14.14
C ARG A 85 16.80 -44.69 -15.54
N GLU A 86 17.60 -43.63 -15.68
CA GLU A 86 18.27 -43.37 -16.95
C GLU A 86 19.28 -44.49 -17.20
N THR A 87 18.92 -45.29 -18.20
CA THR A 87 19.58 -46.52 -18.65
C THR A 87 21.09 -46.33 -18.83
N PRO A 88 21.90 -47.36 -18.55
CA PRO A 88 23.33 -47.37 -18.89
C PRO A 88 23.47 -47.12 -20.39
N THR A 89 23.86 -45.91 -20.78
CA THR A 89 24.44 -45.67 -22.09
C THR A 89 25.76 -46.43 -22.10
N ASP A 90 25.73 -47.60 -22.71
CA ASP A 90 26.83 -48.40 -23.23
C ASP A 90 28.24 -47.76 -23.12
N ASP A 91 28.79 -47.75 -21.90
CA ASP A 91 30.17 -47.35 -21.59
C ASP A 91 31.19 -48.35 -22.17
N GLN A 92 30.74 -49.46 -22.77
CA GLN A 92 31.62 -50.40 -23.45
C GLN A 92 32.18 -49.82 -24.75
N ALA A 93 31.50 -48.85 -25.38
CA ALA A 93 31.98 -48.16 -26.59
C ALA A 93 32.91 -46.96 -26.31
N TYR A 94 33.00 -46.47 -25.06
CA TYR A 94 33.90 -45.37 -24.68
C TYR A 94 35.26 -45.89 -24.19
N GLY A 95 35.29 -47.04 -23.53
CA GLY A 95 36.53 -47.69 -23.06
C GLY A 95 37.50 -48.11 -24.18
N GLU A 96 37.01 -48.50 -25.35
CA GLU A 96 37.86 -48.92 -26.49
C GLU A 96 38.58 -47.75 -27.19
N ARG A 97 38.16 -46.49 -26.96
CA ARG A 97 38.79 -45.31 -27.57
C ARG A 97 39.99 -44.78 -26.79
N ILE A 98 40.10 -45.06 -25.50
CA ILE A 98 41.23 -44.63 -24.66
C ILE A 98 42.41 -45.62 -24.72
N ALA A 99 42.18 -46.86 -25.17
CA ALA A 99 43.22 -47.89 -25.23
C ALA A 99 44.21 -47.77 -26.42
N LYS A 100 44.05 -46.80 -27.33
CA LYS A 100 44.85 -46.72 -28.58
C LYS A 100 45.82 -45.55 -28.70
N GLU A 101 45.83 -44.58 -27.79
CA GLU A 101 46.79 -43.47 -27.87
C GLU A 101 47.35 -43.14 -26.49
N GLY A 102 48.66 -43.36 -26.30
CA GLY A 102 49.37 -42.82 -25.14
C GLY A 102 50.36 -43.75 -24.44
N ASN A 103 51.11 -44.57 -25.19
CA ASN A 103 52.36 -45.15 -24.70
C ASN A 103 53.41 -44.03 -24.55
N VAL A 104 53.46 -43.36 -23.39
CA VAL A 104 54.58 -42.48 -23.01
C VAL A 104 54.96 -42.71 -21.55
N HIS A 105 56.07 -43.42 -21.40
CA HIS A 105 57.13 -43.24 -20.41
C HIS A 105 56.76 -43.26 -18.91
N ARG A 106 57.04 -44.44 -18.32
CA ARG A 106 57.32 -44.64 -16.90
C ARG A 106 58.36 -43.64 -16.42
N HIS A 107 58.02 -42.88 -15.38
CA HIS A 107 58.99 -42.41 -14.40
C HIS A 107 58.51 -42.86 -13.02
N ASP A 108 59.38 -43.58 -12.33
CA ASP A 108 59.21 -44.05 -10.97
C ASP A 108 58.93 -42.86 -10.03
N VAL A 109 57.73 -42.81 -9.46
CA VAL A 109 57.43 -41.93 -8.33
C VAL A 109 57.30 -42.78 -7.09
N VAL A 110 58.33 -42.57 -6.26
CA VAL A 110 58.59 -43.18 -4.98
C VAL A 110 57.41 -43.00 -4.04
N ASN A 111 57.05 -44.13 -3.46
CA ASN A 111 56.13 -44.31 -2.35
C ASN A 111 56.51 -43.38 -1.18
N SER A 112 55.70 -42.34 -0.93
CA SER A 112 55.82 -41.47 0.25
C SER A 112 54.48 -41.41 0.98
N GLU A 113 54.07 -42.55 1.52
CA GLU A 113 53.05 -42.65 2.56
C GLU A 113 53.59 -42.05 3.87
N LYS A 114 53.49 -40.72 4.02
CA LYS A 114 53.50 -40.00 5.30
C LYS A 114 53.14 -38.53 5.02
N ASN A 115 52.14 -38.02 5.73
CA ASN A 115 51.55 -36.68 5.67
C ASN A 115 50.46 -36.45 4.60
N SER A 116 49.19 -36.67 4.94
CA SER A 116 48.10 -36.01 4.20
C SER A 116 46.83 -35.67 5.00
N GLN A 117 46.88 -35.64 6.34
CA GLN A 117 45.77 -35.05 7.11
C GLN A 117 45.66 -33.52 6.95
N GLU A 118 46.75 -32.83 6.58
CA GLU A 118 46.74 -31.39 6.30
C GLU A 118 46.19 -31.02 4.92
N GLY A 119 46.42 -31.84 3.89
CA GLY A 119 45.91 -31.59 2.53
C GLY A 119 44.38 -31.70 2.41
N VAL A 120 43.75 -32.57 3.20
CA VAL A 120 42.28 -32.73 3.23
C VAL A 120 41.57 -31.56 3.92
N LYS A 121 42.23 -30.88 4.87
CA LYS A 121 41.68 -29.66 5.50
C LYS A 121 41.68 -28.47 4.54
N LEU A 122 42.77 -28.26 3.79
CA LEU A 122 42.88 -27.16 2.82
C LEU A 122 41.84 -27.25 1.69
N ILE A 123 41.54 -28.45 1.19
CA ILE A 123 40.52 -28.63 0.13
C ILE A 123 39.11 -28.33 0.65
N LYS A 124 38.79 -28.67 1.91
CA LYS A 124 37.50 -28.33 2.52
C LYS A 124 37.31 -26.84 2.74
N GLU A 125 38.37 -26.11 3.12
CA GLU A 125 38.32 -24.65 3.27
C GLU A 125 38.09 -23.94 1.93
N CYS A 126 38.78 -24.34 0.85
CA CYS A 126 38.54 -23.79 -0.49
C CYS A 126 37.11 -24.03 -1.00
N HIS A 127 36.50 -25.18 -0.70
CA HIS A 127 35.11 -25.44 -1.09
C HIS A 127 34.10 -24.55 -0.36
N LEU A 128 34.31 -24.29 0.94
CA LEU A 128 33.42 -23.44 1.74
C LEU A 128 33.47 -21.97 1.29
N GLU A 129 34.66 -21.45 0.99
CA GLU A 129 34.83 -20.08 0.46
C GLU A 129 34.15 -19.91 -0.90
N HIS A 130 34.25 -20.92 -1.79
CA HIS A 130 33.61 -20.89 -3.10
C HIS A 130 32.09 -20.84 -2.99
N GLU A 131 31.49 -21.65 -2.11
CA GLU A 131 30.04 -21.61 -1.86
C GLU A 131 29.58 -20.27 -1.28
N GLU A 132 30.34 -19.71 -0.32
CA GLU A 132 30.01 -18.42 0.26
C GLU A 132 30.07 -17.31 -0.79
N GLN A 133 31.09 -17.32 -1.65
CA GLN A 133 31.20 -16.36 -2.74
C GLN A 133 30.07 -16.51 -3.76
N GLN A 134 29.67 -17.74 -4.08
CA GLN A 134 28.52 -18.00 -4.95
C GLN A 134 27.22 -17.48 -4.31
N ARG A 135 27.01 -17.70 -3.01
CA ARG A 135 25.86 -17.15 -2.27
C ARG A 135 25.85 -15.62 -2.31
N ARG A 136 26.98 -14.97 -2.04
CA ARG A 136 27.11 -13.49 -2.12
C ARG A 136 26.80 -12.97 -3.52
N GLN A 137 27.27 -13.66 -4.57
CA GLN A 137 26.98 -13.30 -5.96
C GLN A 137 25.48 -13.41 -6.28
N GLN A 138 24.82 -14.48 -5.83
CA GLN A 138 23.39 -14.69 -6.04
C GLN A 138 22.55 -13.62 -5.32
N ILE A 139 22.85 -13.33 -4.05
CA ILE A 139 22.17 -12.28 -3.28
C ILE A 139 22.40 -10.92 -3.95
N GLY A 140 23.63 -10.61 -4.36
CA GLY A 140 23.95 -9.37 -5.05
C GLY A 140 23.21 -9.23 -6.39
N ALA A 141 23.08 -10.31 -7.16
CA ALA A 141 22.32 -10.31 -8.41
C ALA A 141 20.83 -10.03 -8.18
N PHE A 142 20.23 -10.68 -7.18
CA PHE A 142 18.85 -10.47 -6.77
C PHE A 142 18.59 -9.02 -6.35
N LEU A 143 19.42 -8.45 -5.47
CA LEU A 143 19.27 -7.08 -5.01
C LEU A 143 19.42 -6.06 -6.15
N ARG A 144 20.36 -6.28 -7.09
CA ARG A 144 20.49 -5.43 -8.28
C ARG A 144 19.24 -5.45 -9.16
N GLN A 145 18.66 -6.63 -9.38
CA GLN A 145 17.42 -6.77 -10.14
C GLN A 145 16.26 -6.06 -9.43
N ARG A 146 16.12 -6.26 -8.12
CA ARG A 146 15.10 -5.61 -7.31
C ARG A 146 15.23 -4.09 -7.34
N LEU A 147 16.44 -3.57 -7.18
CA LEU A 147 16.74 -2.15 -7.23
C LEU A 147 16.36 -1.53 -8.58
N LYS A 148 16.63 -2.24 -9.69
CA LYS A 148 16.22 -1.80 -11.03
C LYS A 148 14.70 -1.64 -11.13
N GLN A 149 13.94 -2.65 -10.69
CA GLN A 149 12.47 -2.64 -10.72
C GLN A 149 11.89 -1.50 -9.87
N LEU A 150 12.41 -1.30 -8.65
CA LEU A 150 11.97 -0.23 -7.75
C LEU A 150 12.22 1.15 -8.38
N LYS A 151 13.42 1.37 -8.95
CA LYS A 151 13.79 2.63 -9.61
C LYS A 151 12.92 2.92 -10.84
N GLU A 152 12.61 1.91 -11.64
CA GLU A 152 11.73 2.05 -12.80
C GLU A 152 10.31 2.44 -12.38
N ARG A 153 9.74 1.75 -11.37
CA ARG A 153 8.42 2.07 -10.82
C ARG A 153 8.37 3.48 -10.22
N ALA A 154 9.36 3.85 -9.41
CA ALA A 154 9.46 5.20 -8.83
C ALA A 154 9.58 6.28 -9.92
N ARG A 155 10.36 6.03 -10.98
CA ARG A 155 10.48 6.95 -12.13
C ARG A 155 9.13 7.14 -12.83
N ALA A 156 8.39 6.06 -13.05
CA ALA A 156 7.07 6.11 -13.69
C ALA A 156 6.06 6.93 -12.87
N ILE A 157 6.04 6.75 -11.54
CA ILE A 157 5.20 7.54 -10.63
C ILE A 157 5.60 9.01 -10.64
N ARG A 158 6.90 9.33 -10.50
CA ARG A 158 7.39 10.72 -10.56
C ARG A 158 7.01 11.41 -11.88
N LYS A 159 7.13 10.70 -13.01
CA LYS A 159 6.70 11.22 -14.32
C LYS A 159 5.20 11.54 -14.34
N GLY A 160 4.37 10.64 -13.80
CA GLY A 160 2.93 10.86 -13.69
C GLY A 160 2.59 12.06 -12.81
N LEU A 161 3.18 12.17 -11.62
CA LEU A 161 2.94 13.26 -10.68
C LEU A 161 3.33 14.63 -11.25
N ARG A 162 4.41 14.72 -12.03
CA ARG A 162 4.79 15.97 -12.72
C ARG A 162 3.85 16.37 -13.86
N SER A 163 3.20 15.39 -14.49
CA SER A 163 2.39 15.63 -15.70
C SER A 163 0.96 16.10 -15.39
N ILE A 164 0.48 15.81 -14.18
CA ILE A 164 -0.90 16.07 -13.77
C ILE A 164 -0.87 17.11 -12.65
N PRO A 165 -1.56 18.25 -12.79
CA PRO A 165 -1.59 19.25 -11.74
C PRO A 165 -2.46 18.78 -10.57
N GLU A 166 -2.13 19.25 -9.37
CA GLU A 166 -2.92 18.96 -8.18
C GLU A 166 -4.28 19.69 -8.23
N ARG A 167 -5.30 19.04 -7.68
CA ARG A 167 -6.59 19.70 -7.44
C ARG A 167 -6.41 20.69 -6.31
N LYS A 168 -6.75 21.95 -6.55
CA LYS A 168 -6.82 22.97 -5.51
C LYS A 168 -7.90 22.59 -4.51
N CYS A 169 -7.58 22.65 -3.23
CA CYS A 169 -8.52 22.45 -2.13
C CYS A 169 -8.48 23.72 -1.28
N GLU A 170 -9.39 24.65 -1.56
CA GLU A 170 -9.38 25.99 -0.96
C GLU A 170 -10.69 26.18 -0.19
N TRP A 171 -10.60 26.69 1.04
CA TRP A 171 -11.79 27.04 1.83
C TRP A 171 -12.49 28.29 1.31
N GLN A 172 -11.69 29.22 0.79
CA GLN A 172 -12.12 30.50 0.24
C GLN A 172 -11.46 30.70 -1.11
N SER A 173 -12.27 30.84 -2.16
CA SER A 173 -11.80 31.19 -3.50
C SER A 173 -12.09 32.66 -3.77
N PRO A 174 -11.13 33.43 -4.29
CA PRO A 174 -11.34 34.85 -4.56
C PRO A 174 -12.43 35.04 -5.63
N ARG A 175 -13.20 36.12 -5.49
CA ARG A 175 -14.21 36.58 -6.48
C ARG A 175 -15.37 35.61 -6.73
N ILE A 176 -15.68 34.72 -5.78
CA ILE A 176 -16.87 33.88 -5.90
C ILE A 176 -18.13 34.67 -5.56
N CYS A 177 -19.22 34.43 -6.30
CA CYS A 177 -20.51 35.02 -6.00
C CYS A 177 -21.05 34.49 -4.67
N SER A 178 -21.51 35.38 -3.78
CA SER A 178 -22.00 35.01 -2.44
C SER A 178 -23.18 34.03 -2.45
N THR A 179 -23.96 34.02 -3.53
CA THR A 179 -25.12 33.13 -3.70
C THR A 179 -24.77 31.80 -4.38
N MET A 180 -23.55 31.64 -4.91
CA MET A 180 -23.14 30.40 -5.55
C MET A 180 -22.92 29.31 -4.51
N GLU A 181 -23.72 28.24 -4.57
CA GLU A 181 -23.57 27.08 -3.72
C GLU A 181 -22.61 26.05 -4.28
N CYS A 182 -21.78 25.48 -3.40
CA CYS A 182 -21.01 24.28 -3.73
C CYS A 182 -21.94 23.08 -3.98
N VAL A 183 -21.82 22.44 -5.16
CA VAL A 183 -22.58 21.26 -5.57
C VAL A 183 -22.32 20.05 -4.67
N PHE A 184 -21.27 20.06 -3.86
CA PHE A 184 -20.96 18.97 -2.94
C PHE A 184 -21.42 19.32 -1.52
N CYS A 185 -20.78 20.28 -0.87
CA CYS A 185 -21.01 20.59 0.56
C CYS A 185 -22.04 21.68 0.83
N ARG A 186 -22.69 22.25 -0.18
CA ARG A 186 -23.77 23.26 -0.07
C ARG A 186 -23.41 24.61 0.58
N LYS A 187 -22.15 24.82 0.97
CA LYS A 187 -21.71 26.14 1.44
C LYS A 187 -21.83 27.15 0.29
N ALA A 188 -22.49 28.27 0.55
CA ALA A 188 -22.64 29.37 -0.40
C ALA A 188 -21.45 30.33 -0.32
N GLY A 189 -21.02 30.86 -1.46
CA GLY A 189 -20.07 31.99 -1.52
C GLY A 189 -18.67 31.73 -0.97
N CYS A 190 -18.30 30.47 -0.71
CA CYS A 190 -17.00 30.15 -0.12
C CYS A 190 -15.99 29.68 -1.17
N HIS A 191 -16.30 28.65 -1.95
CA HIS A 191 -15.37 28.03 -2.89
C HIS A 191 -16.08 27.46 -4.11
N TYR A 192 -15.36 27.35 -5.21
CA TYR A 192 -15.86 26.66 -6.39
C TYR A 192 -16.05 25.17 -6.09
N SER A 193 -17.04 24.55 -6.73
CA SER A 193 -17.37 23.14 -6.46
C SER A 193 -16.17 22.21 -6.72
N ASP A 194 -15.38 22.47 -7.76
CA ASP A 194 -14.17 21.70 -8.05
C ASP A 194 -13.14 21.72 -6.91
N SER A 195 -13.08 22.83 -6.18
CA SER A 195 -12.15 23.11 -5.08
C SER A 195 -12.69 22.73 -3.70
N CYS A 196 -13.84 22.04 -3.61
CA CYS A 196 -14.48 21.72 -2.33
C CYS A 196 -13.55 20.95 -1.37
N PRO A 197 -13.22 21.50 -0.19
CA PRO A 197 -12.34 20.86 0.79
C PRO A 197 -13.05 19.82 1.65
N MET A 198 -14.37 19.90 1.77
CA MET A 198 -15.17 18.98 2.60
C MET A 198 -15.32 17.60 1.94
N ILE A 199 -15.55 17.59 0.62
CA ILE A 199 -15.76 16.37 -0.15
C ILE A 199 -14.66 16.31 -1.20
N THR A 200 -13.58 15.60 -0.91
CA THR A 200 -12.40 15.52 -1.79
C THR A 200 -12.41 14.27 -2.67
N ASP A 201 -13.05 13.21 -2.22
CA ASP A 201 -13.14 11.91 -2.90
C ASP A 201 -13.99 11.99 -4.18
N GLY A 202 -13.43 11.54 -5.30
CA GLY A 202 -14.09 11.60 -6.61
C GLY A 202 -15.32 10.70 -6.71
N ASP A 203 -15.31 9.54 -6.06
CA ASP A 203 -16.41 8.58 -6.11
C ASP A 203 -17.59 9.08 -5.27
N GLU A 204 -17.32 9.67 -4.10
CA GLU A 204 -18.32 10.36 -3.30
C GLU A 204 -18.92 11.55 -4.04
N ARG A 205 -18.10 12.35 -4.73
CA ARG A 205 -18.59 13.44 -5.58
C ARG A 205 -19.52 12.91 -6.68
N HIS A 206 -19.19 11.79 -7.32
CA HIS A 206 -20.06 11.13 -8.30
C HIS A 206 -21.39 10.69 -7.66
N ARG A 207 -21.35 10.03 -6.49
CA ARG A 207 -22.57 9.61 -5.77
C ARG A 207 -23.48 10.79 -5.44
N ILE A 208 -22.92 11.90 -4.97
CA ILE A 208 -23.68 13.12 -4.66
C ILE A 208 -24.36 13.68 -5.93
N VAL A 209 -23.61 13.78 -7.04
CA VAL A 209 -24.14 14.30 -8.31
C VAL A 209 -25.29 13.41 -8.82
N ARG A 210 -25.10 12.10 -8.80
CA ARG A 210 -26.13 11.12 -9.22
C ARG A 210 -27.37 11.16 -8.34
N LYS A 211 -27.19 11.12 -7.02
CA LYS A 211 -28.30 11.16 -6.05
C LYS A 211 -29.15 12.42 -6.21
N ARG A 212 -28.56 13.51 -6.69
CA ARG A 212 -29.22 14.78 -6.95
C ARG A 212 -29.79 14.91 -8.36
N GLY A 213 -29.75 13.86 -9.18
CA GLY A 213 -30.24 13.87 -10.56
C GLY A 213 -29.48 14.84 -11.47
N ARG A 214 -28.20 15.11 -11.19
CA ARG A 214 -27.37 16.02 -11.99
C ARG A 214 -26.56 15.24 -13.02
N CYS A 215 -26.33 15.86 -14.17
CA CYS A 215 -25.52 15.27 -15.22
C CYS A 215 -24.04 15.14 -14.76
N PRO A 216 -23.40 13.96 -14.87
CA PRO A 216 -22.01 13.78 -14.45
C PRO A 216 -20.99 14.55 -15.31
N ARG A 217 -21.40 15.06 -16.50
CA ARG A 217 -20.51 15.76 -17.43
C ARG A 217 -20.42 17.26 -17.17
N CYS A 218 -21.53 17.90 -16.80
CA CYS A 218 -21.57 19.35 -16.51
C CYS A 218 -21.99 19.69 -15.07
N MET A 219 -22.44 18.72 -14.27
CA MET A 219 -22.96 18.90 -12.90
C MET A 219 -24.25 19.76 -12.80
N GLU A 220 -24.94 19.94 -13.92
CA GLU A 220 -26.21 20.67 -14.03
C GLU A 220 -27.39 19.73 -14.36
N HIS A 221 -28.60 20.28 -14.36
CA HIS A 221 -29.84 19.60 -14.72
C HIS A 221 -30.08 19.67 -16.24
N CYS A 222 -29.45 18.76 -16.99
CA CYS A 222 -29.53 18.71 -18.45
C CYS A 222 -30.93 18.41 -18.97
N GLU A 223 -31.72 17.64 -18.22
CA GLU A 223 -33.11 17.30 -18.52
C GLU A 223 -33.98 18.54 -18.74
N ARG A 224 -33.66 19.66 -18.07
CA ARG A 224 -34.39 20.93 -18.24
C ARG A 224 -34.09 21.62 -19.57
N ARG A 225 -32.93 21.34 -20.17
CA ARG A 225 -32.50 21.92 -21.46
C ARG A 225 -32.70 20.97 -22.63
N GLY A 226 -32.90 19.69 -22.38
CA GLY A 226 -32.93 18.64 -23.40
C GLY A 226 -31.55 18.23 -23.95
N TYR A 227 -30.45 18.90 -23.56
CA TYR A 227 -29.09 18.54 -24.00
C TYR A 227 -28.01 18.90 -22.98
N CYS A 228 -26.81 18.32 -23.17
CA CYS A 228 -25.62 18.61 -22.38
C CYS A 228 -24.55 19.29 -23.24
N ALA A 229 -24.25 20.56 -22.97
CA ALA A 229 -23.18 21.29 -23.67
C ALA A 229 -21.78 20.67 -23.49
N TYR A 230 -21.62 19.76 -22.53
CA TYR A 230 -20.35 19.11 -22.19
C TYR A 230 -20.28 17.66 -22.68
N VAL A 231 -21.19 17.24 -23.57
CA VAL A 231 -21.29 15.86 -24.06
C VAL A 231 -19.95 15.34 -24.63
N ASN A 232 -19.22 16.19 -25.35
CA ASN A 232 -17.96 15.86 -26.02
C ASN A 232 -16.71 16.37 -25.28
N ARG A 233 -16.87 17.04 -24.14
CA ARG A 233 -15.71 17.57 -23.40
C ARG A 233 -15.01 16.44 -22.66
N GLU A 234 -13.69 16.33 -22.83
CA GLU A 234 -12.89 15.39 -22.05
C GLU A 234 -12.62 15.94 -20.64
N CYS A 235 -12.50 15.04 -19.66
CA CYS A 235 -12.03 15.38 -18.33
C CYS A 235 -10.58 15.85 -18.40
N PHE A 236 -10.28 17.00 -17.80
CA PHE A 236 -8.95 17.61 -17.80
C PHE A 236 -7.87 16.66 -17.22
N TYR A 237 -8.17 16.01 -16.09
CA TYR A 237 -7.24 15.09 -15.44
C TYR A 237 -7.03 13.81 -16.26
N CYS A 238 -8.11 13.23 -16.81
CA CYS A 238 -8.01 12.03 -17.63
C CYS A 238 -7.21 12.27 -18.90
N ALA A 239 -7.36 13.45 -19.53
CA ALA A 239 -6.59 13.84 -20.70
C ALA A 239 -5.08 13.88 -20.38
N LYS A 240 -4.71 14.47 -19.25
CA LYS A 240 -3.30 14.52 -18.78
C LYS A 240 -2.75 13.15 -18.37
N ALA A 241 -3.61 12.25 -17.87
CA ALA A 241 -3.20 10.95 -17.39
C ALA A 241 -2.94 9.90 -18.49
N LYS A 242 -3.37 10.11 -19.74
CA LYS A 242 -3.36 9.11 -20.83
C LYS A 242 -2.02 8.37 -21.00
N ASN A 243 -0.88 9.03 -20.79
CA ASN A 243 0.47 8.46 -20.98
C ASN A 243 1.27 8.34 -19.67
N THR A 244 0.59 8.05 -18.58
CA THR A 244 1.17 7.97 -17.23
C THR A 244 0.69 6.71 -16.51
N VAL A 245 1.27 6.42 -15.35
CA VAL A 245 0.79 5.33 -14.45
C VAL A 245 -0.65 5.51 -13.97
N PHE A 246 -1.26 6.67 -14.21
CA PHE A 246 -2.65 6.97 -13.86
C PHE A 246 -3.64 6.72 -15.00
N ALA A 247 -3.20 6.18 -16.15
CA ALA A 247 -4.05 5.94 -17.30
C ALA A 247 -5.26 5.03 -16.98
N ASP A 248 -5.06 4.07 -16.09
CA ASP A 248 -6.07 3.08 -15.66
C ASP A 248 -6.96 3.59 -14.52
N CYS A 249 -6.66 4.77 -13.96
CA CYS A 249 -7.47 5.38 -12.89
C CYS A 249 -8.75 6.07 -13.43
N LYS A 250 -9.11 5.84 -14.69
CA LYS A 250 -10.32 6.43 -15.29
C LYS A 250 -11.56 5.84 -14.62
N SER A 251 -12.59 6.66 -14.41
CA SER A 251 -13.87 6.14 -13.96
C SER A 251 -14.44 5.20 -15.03
N THR A 252 -15.03 4.09 -14.58
CA THR A 252 -15.73 3.12 -15.43
C THR A 252 -16.90 3.74 -16.19
N GLU A 253 -17.40 4.88 -15.71
CA GLU A 253 -18.62 5.54 -16.18
C GLU A 253 -18.42 6.45 -17.41
N GLY A 254 -17.24 6.39 -18.04
CA GLY A 254 -16.92 7.16 -19.23
C GLY A 254 -16.64 8.64 -18.95
N ARG A 255 -17.13 9.53 -19.84
CA ARG A 255 -16.87 10.97 -19.77
C ARG A 255 -17.54 11.59 -18.54
N HIS A 256 -16.78 12.37 -17.78
CA HIS A 256 -17.20 13.02 -16.54
C HIS A 256 -16.58 14.42 -16.40
N HIS A 257 -17.16 15.24 -15.52
CA HIS A 257 -16.64 16.56 -15.17
C HIS A 257 -15.35 16.44 -14.34
N SER A 258 -14.36 17.32 -14.57
CA SER A 258 -13.06 17.28 -13.86
C SER A 258 -13.18 17.30 -12.33
N ALA A 259 -14.21 17.95 -11.80
CA ALA A 259 -14.49 17.97 -10.36
C ALA A 259 -14.82 16.59 -9.79
N LEU A 260 -15.33 15.66 -10.60
CA LEU A 260 -15.72 14.31 -10.17
C LEU A 260 -14.58 13.29 -10.35
N CYS A 261 -13.50 13.67 -11.02
CA CYS A 261 -12.39 12.75 -11.32
C CYS A 261 -11.72 12.23 -10.04
N SER A 262 -11.43 10.93 -9.99
CA SER A 262 -10.73 10.25 -8.88
C SER A 262 -9.20 10.36 -8.96
N ILE A 263 -8.64 10.72 -10.13
CA ILE A 263 -7.19 10.82 -10.36
C ILE A 263 -6.48 11.69 -9.30
N PRO A 264 -6.97 12.89 -8.92
CA PRO A 264 -6.30 13.69 -7.89
C PRO A 264 -6.13 12.98 -6.53
N LYS A 265 -7.08 12.13 -6.14
CA LYS A 265 -6.95 11.29 -4.93
C LYS A 265 -5.90 10.19 -5.13
N ARG A 266 -5.94 9.50 -6.28
CA ARG A 266 -4.95 8.47 -6.63
C ARG A 266 -3.53 9.03 -6.70
N MET A 267 -3.36 10.30 -7.09
CA MET A 267 -2.06 10.97 -7.02
C MET A 267 -1.53 11.09 -5.58
N GLN A 268 -2.40 11.36 -4.59
CA GLN A 268 -1.99 11.40 -3.18
C GLN A 268 -1.56 10.03 -2.67
N GLU A 269 -2.26 8.96 -3.09
CA GLU A 269 -1.86 7.58 -2.81
C GLU A 269 -0.50 7.25 -3.45
N ALA A 270 -0.31 7.64 -4.71
CA ALA A 270 0.95 7.43 -5.43
C ALA A 270 2.13 8.21 -4.84
N LYS A 271 1.91 9.38 -4.24
CA LYS A 271 2.94 10.10 -3.47
C LYS A 271 3.41 9.28 -2.27
N ARG A 272 2.47 8.67 -1.52
CA ARG A 272 2.82 7.80 -0.38
C ARG A 272 3.56 6.56 -0.84
N GLU A 273 3.13 5.97 -1.96
CA GLU A 273 3.82 4.85 -2.58
C GLU A 273 5.24 5.21 -3.01
N LEU A 274 5.42 6.38 -3.63
CA LEU A 274 6.73 6.87 -4.04
C LEU A 274 7.69 6.97 -2.85
N ASN A 275 7.24 7.53 -1.72
CA ASN A 275 8.06 7.60 -0.51
C ASN A 275 8.47 6.22 0.00
N ARG A 276 7.57 5.21 -0.05
CA ARG A 276 7.91 3.82 0.32
C ARG A 276 8.96 3.23 -0.63
N LEU A 277 8.78 3.41 -1.93
CA LEU A 277 9.74 2.93 -2.94
C LEU A 277 11.11 3.60 -2.77
N GLU A 278 11.15 4.87 -2.41
CA GLU A 278 12.41 5.59 -2.14
C GLU A 278 13.14 5.01 -0.93
N ASN A 279 12.41 4.68 0.15
CA ASN A 279 13.00 3.99 1.31
C ASN A 279 13.50 2.58 0.95
N ASP A 280 12.72 1.80 0.19
CA ASP A 280 13.13 0.46 -0.25
C ASP A 280 14.38 0.51 -1.15
N ILE A 281 14.47 1.53 -2.01
CA ILE A 281 15.65 1.79 -2.85
C ILE A 281 16.88 2.04 -1.97
N GLN A 282 16.76 2.90 -0.95
CA GLN A 282 17.86 3.19 -0.04
C GLN A 282 18.30 1.92 0.71
N HIS A 283 17.35 1.13 1.21
CA HIS A 283 17.63 -0.14 1.89
C HIS A 283 18.41 -1.11 0.99
N CYS A 284 17.94 -1.35 -0.24
CA CYS A 284 18.62 -2.24 -1.18
C CYS A 284 20.04 -1.74 -1.52
N GLN A 285 20.25 -0.42 -1.54
CA GLN A 285 21.57 0.16 -1.79
C GLN A 285 22.53 -0.06 -0.62
N LEU A 286 22.04 0.03 0.63
CA LEU A 286 22.83 -0.26 1.82
C LEU A 286 23.21 -1.73 1.88
N GLU A 287 22.26 -2.65 1.67
CA GLU A 287 22.54 -4.09 1.64
C GLU A 287 23.57 -4.46 0.58
N LEU A 288 23.46 -3.88 -0.62
CA LEU A 288 24.44 -4.08 -1.69
C LEU A 288 25.84 -3.55 -1.33
N ALA A 289 25.94 -2.51 -0.50
CA ALA A 289 27.22 -1.97 -0.06
C ALA A 289 27.88 -2.82 1.05
N HIS A 290 27.11 -3.68 1.71
CA HIS A 290 27.59 -4.58 2.77
C HIS A 290 27.92 -6.00 2.29
N LEU A 291 27.66 -6.33 1.02
CA LEU A 291 28.00 -7.61 0.38
C LEU A 291 29.42 -7.61 -0.18
#